data_AF-M1ZPJ5-F1
#
_entry.id   AF-M1ZPJ5-F1
#
_cell.length_a   1.000
_cell.length_b   1.000
_cell.length_c   1.000
_cell.angle_alpha   90.00
_cell.angle_beta   90.00
_cell.angle_gamma   90.00
#
_symmetry.space_group_name_H-M   'P 1'
#
loop_
_entity.id
_entity.type
_entity.pdbx_description
1 polymer ?
#
loop_
_entity_poly.entity_id
_entity_poly.type
_entity_poly.pdbx_seq_one_letter_code
_entity_poly.pdbx_strand_id
1 'polypeptide(L)' 'MVTIRLFCAAGMSTSIVVNKMKEAAKAKDIEVDIEAFPQGQMDKYLENVDVALLGPQVAYTLSKSKKYVTLKEFQ' A
#
# COMPACT_ATOMS: atom_id res chain seq x y z
N MET A 1 -8.19 2.98 -13.66
CA MET A 1 -7.51 1.97 -12.84
C MET A 1 -6.64 2.68 -11.80
N VAL A 2 -6.79 2.36 -10.52
CA VAL A 2 -5.99 2.93 -9.42
C VAL A 2 -4.97 1.91 -8.95
N THR A 3 -3.68 2.28 -8.92
CA THR A 3 -2.59 1.42 -8.50
C THR A 3 -2.23 1.70 -7.03
N ILE A 4 -2.47 0.71 -6.17
CA ILE A 4 -2.23 0.78 -4.74
C ILE A 4 -1.12 -0.21 -4.36
N ARG A 5 -0.15 0.26 -3.57
CA ARG A 5 0.93 -0.58 -3.04
C ARG A 5 0.97 -0.51 -1.52
N LEU A 6 0.90 -1.67 -0.87
CA LEU A 6 0.90 -1.79 0.59
C LEU A 6 2.26 -2.28 1.08
N PHE A 7 2.95 -1.47 1.88
CA PHE A 7 4.28 -1.77 2.39
C PHE A 7 4.22 -2.23 3.86
N CYS A 8 4.66 -3.46 4.12
CA CYS A 8 4.52 -4.16 5.41
C CYS A 8 5.84 -4.78 5.88
N ALA A 9 5.88 -5.35 7.09
CA ALA A 9 6.99 -6.14 7.62
C ALA A 9 7.13 -7.55 7.00
N ALA A 10 6.40 -7.85 5.91
CA ALA A 10 6.27 -9.15 5.25
C ALA A 10 5.59 -10.24 6.13
N GLY A 11 4.39 -10.69 5.72
CA GLY A 11 3.67 -11.76 6.43
C GLY A 11 2.33 -12.14 5.79
N MET A 12 1.83 -13.34 6.11
CA MET A 12 0.57 -13.91 5.55
C MET A 12 -0.66 -13.04 5.77
N SER A 13 -0.71 -12.26 6.86
CA SER A 13 -1.84 -11.38 7.20
C SER A 13 -2.07 -10.29 6.14
N THR A 14 -1.03 -9.91 5.40
CA THR A 14 -1.11 -8.86 4.38
C THR A 14 -1.89 -9.32 3.15
N SER A 15 -1.75 -10.59 2.76
CA SER A 15 -2.48 -11.16 1.61
C SER A 15 -3.99 -11.18 1.84
N ILE A 16 -4.43 -11.41 3.10
CA ILE A 16 -5.85 -11.37 3.46
C ILE A 16 -6.41 -9.96 3.29
N VAL A 17 -5.67 -8.94 3.71
CA VAL A 17 -6.09 -7.53 3.57
C VAL A 17 -6.18 -7.15 2.09
N VAL A 18 -5.16 -7.49 1.29
CA VAL A 18 -5.15 -7.22 -0.16
C VAL A 18 -6.36 -7.86 -0.85
N ASN A 19 -6.69 -9.11 -0.54
CA ASN A 19 -7.86 -9.79 -1.11
C ASN A 19 -9.16 -9.08 -0.74
N LYS A 20 -9.36 -8.73 0.53
CA LYS A 20 -10.56 -7.99 0.97
C LYS A 20 -10.66 -6.61 0.31
N MET A 21 -9.53 -5.93 0.09
CA MET A 21 -9.53 -4.64 -0.62
C MET A 21 -9.94 -4.81 -2.08
N LYS A 22 -9.46 -5.86 -2.77
CA LYS A 22 -9.87 -6.19 -4.14
C LYS A 22 -11.37 -6.53 -4.21
N GLU A 23 -11.89 -7.30 -3.25
CA GLU A 23 -13.32 -7.62 -3.15
C GLU A 23 -14.17 -6.36 -2.93
N ALA A 24 -13.75 -5.48 -2.02
CA ALA A 24 -14.46 -4.22 -1.75
C ALA A 24 -14.44 -3.26 -2.95
N ALA A 25 -13.34 -3.21 -3.69
CA ALA A 25 -13.23 -2.42 -4.91
C ALA A 25 -14.13 -2.98 -6.01
N LYS A 26 -14.14 -4.31 -6.20
CA LYS A 26 -15.06 -5.00 -7.13
C LYS A 26 -16.52 -4.73 -6.79
N ALA A 27 -16.89 -4.73 -5.51
CA ALA A 27 -18.25 -4.41 -5.07
C ALA A 27 -18.67 -2.96 -5.36
N LYS A 28 -17.70 -2.05 -5.55
CA LYS A 28 -17.91 -0.65 -5.89
C LYS A 28 -17.69 -0.33 -7.37
N ASP A 29 -17.45 -1.35 -8.19
CA ASP A 29 -17.10 -1.21 -9.61
C ASP A 29 -15.87 -0.32 -9.86
N ILE A 30 -14.89 -0.40 -8.95
CA ILE A 30 -13.64 0.36 -9.05
C ILE A 30 -12.54 -0.58 -9.53
N GLU A 31 -11.95 -0.28 -10.68
CA GLU A 31 -10.75 -0.97 -11.14
C GLU A 31 -9.54 -0.56 -10.31
N VAL A 32 -9.02 -1.50 -9.54
CA VAL A 32 -7.84 -1.34 -8.70
C VAL A 32 -6.81 -2.42 -8.96
N ASP A 33 -5.54 -2.05 -8.97
CA ASP A 33 -4.44 -2.97 -8.85
C ASP A 33 -3.80 -2.83 -7.46
N ILE A 34 -3.85 -3.89 -6.66
CA ILE A 34 -3.42 -3.86 -5.26
C ILE A 34 -2.42 -4.99 -5.02
N GLU A 35 -1.23 -4.62 -4.56
CA GLU A 35 -0.17 -5.55 -4.22
C GLU A 35 0.53 -5.14 -2.92
N ALA A 36 1.12 -6.12 -2.25
CA ALA A 36 1.82 -5.90 -1.00
C ALA A 36 3.29 -6.32 -1.09
N PHE A 37 4.16 -5.46 -0.56
CA PHE A 37 5.60 -5.65 -0.61
C PHE A 37 6.25 -5.39 0.76
N PRO A 38 7.45 -5.93 1.02
CA PRO A 38 8.25 -5.54 2.18
C PRO A 38 8.57 -4.04 2.13
N GLN A 39 8.49 -3.35 3.28
CA GLN A 39 8.81 -1.92 3.37
C GLN A 39 10.22 -1.59 2.86
N GLY A 40 11.20 -2.48 3.06
CA GLY A 40 12.57 -2.30 2.59
C GLY A 40 12.74 -2.32 1.07
N GLN A 41 11.68 -2.63 0.30
CA GLN A 41 11.68 -2.59 -1.17
C GLN A 41 10.84 -1.44 -1.72
N MET A 42 10.42 -0.50 -0.87
CA MET A 42 9.55 0.60 -1.26
C MET A 42 10.11 1.42 -2.43
N ASP A 43 11.41 1.68 -2.46
CA ASP A 43 12.10 2.36 -3.56
C ASP A 43 11.91 1.69 -4.93
N LYS A 44 11.77 0.36 -4.96
CA LYS A 44 11.62 -0.42 -6.21
C LYS A 44 10.19 -0.47 -6.72
N TYR A 45 9.21 -0.34 -5.84
CA TYR A 45 7.78 -0.55 -6.14
C TYR A 45 6.97 0.74 -6.01
N LEU A 46 7.61 1.91 -6.04
CA LEU A 46 6.95 3.21 -6.02
C LEU A 46 6.76 3.82 -7.42
N GLU A 47 7.31 3.20 -8.47
CA GLU A 47 7.11 3.67 -9.84
C GLU A 47 5.67 3.44 -10.30
N ASN A 48 5.03 4.46 -10.87
CA ASN A 48 3.65 4.40 -11.39
C ASN A 48 2.58 4.01 -10.35
N VAL A 49 2.80 4.36 -9.07
CA VAL A 49 1.84 4.11 -7.99
C VAL A 49 1.05 5.37 -7.67
N ASP A 50 -0.28 5.25 -7.65
CA ASP A 50 -1.17 6.35 -7.24
C ASP A 50 -1.21 6.50 -5.71
N VAL A 51 -1.24 5.36 -4.99
CA VAL A 51 -1.35 5.34 -3.53
C VAL A 51 -0.40 4.33 -2.91
N ALA A 52 0.54 4.82 -2.11
CA ALA A 52 1.40 3.99 -1.26
C ALA A 52 0.86 3.98 0.18
N LEU A 53 0.53 2.80 0.69
CA LEU A 53 0.04 2.58 2.04
C LEU A 53 1.12 1.92 2.89
N LEU A 54 1.29 2.36 4.13
CA LEU A 54 2.19 1.74 5.10
C LEU A 54 1.37 0.94 6.12
N GLY A 55 1.77 -0.31 6.33
CA GLY A 55 1.20 -1.13 7.40
C GLY A 55 1.53 -0.55 8.77
N PRO A 56 0.66 -0.76 9.78
CA PRO A 56 0.84 -0.18 11.12
C PRO A 56 2.14 -0.65 11.80
N GLN A 57 2.58 -1.87 11.50
CA GLN A 57 3.81 -2.46 12.04
C GLN A 57 5.08 -1.70 11.61
N VAL A 58 5.02 -1.01 10.46
CA VAL A 58 6.13 -0.22 9.91
C VAL A 58 5.83 1.27 9.93
N ALA A 59 4.82 1.72 10.68
CA ALA A 59 4.44 3.13 10.76
C ALA A 59 5.59 4.04 11.23
N TYR A 60 6.51 3.54 12.05
CA TYR A 60 7.71 4.27 12.45
C TYR A 60 8.62 4.65 11.27
N THR A 61 8.49 3.98 10.12
CA THR A 61 9.25 4.28 8.90
C THR A 61 8.67 5.44 8.09
N LEU A 62 7.49 5.97 8.48
CA LEU A 62 6.80 7.07 7.79
C LEU A 62 7.74 8.26 7.52
N SER A 63 8.55 8.65 8.49
CA SER A 63 9.53 9.75 8.35
C SER A 63 10.57 9.49 7.26
N LYS A 64 10.94 8.23 7.01
CA LYS A 64 11.83 7.84 5.90
C LYS A 64 11.05 7.81 4.58
N SER A 65 9.81 7.31 4.60
CA SER A 65 8.94 7.25 3.43
C SER A 65 8.51 8.62 2.90
N LYS A 66 8.44 9.65 3.76
CA LYS A 66 8.19 11.06 3.36
C LYS A 66 9.13 11.58 2.27
N LYS A 67 10.33 10.98 2.13
CA LYS A 67 11.28 11.35 1.08
C LYS A 67 10.81 10.96 -0.33
N TYR A 68 9.92 9.97 -0.42
CA TYR A 68 9.51 9.37 -1.68
C TYR A 68 8.06 9.68 -2.05
N VAL A 69 7.22 10.08 -1.09
CA VAL A 69 5.78 10.29 -1.31
C VAL A 69 5.26 11.53 -0.57
N THR A 70 4.30 12.22 -1.18
CA THR A 70 3.50 13.27 -0.52
C THR A 70 2.46 12.62 0.36
N LEU A 71 2.52 12.83 1.68
CA LEU A 71 1.57 12.23 2.60
C LEU A 71 0.23 12.97 2.58
N LYS A 72 -0.84 12.19 2.54
CA LYS A 72 -2.19 12.63 2.90
C LYS A 72 -2.59 11.88 4.15
N GLU A 73 -2.68 12.58 5.28
CA GLU A 73 -3.30 12.02 6.48
C GLU A 73 -4.81 12.01 6.26
N PHE A 74 -5.42 10.83 6.23
CA PHE A 74 -6.87 10.71 6.30
C PHE A 74 -7.23 10.76 7.79
N GLN A 75 -7.73 11.93 8.24
CA GLN A 75 -8.32 12.11 9.58
C GLN A 75 -9.65 11.36 9.70
#